data_AF-A0A418RIL7-F1
#
_entry.id   AF-A0A418RIL7-F1
#
_cell.length_a   1.000
_cell.length_b   1.000
_cell.length_c   1.000
_cell.angle_alpha   90.00
_cell.angle_beta   90.00
_cell.angle_gamma   90.00
#
_symmetry.space_group_name_H-M   'P 1'
#
loop_
_entity.id
_entity.type
_entity.pdbx_description
1 polymer ?
#
loop_
_entity_poly.entity_id
_entity_poly.type
_entity_poly.pdbx_seq_one_letter_code
_entity_poly.pdbx_strand_id
1 'polypeptide(L)' 'MAIKSSTFGRVELNGSDADKFLQIMNERKSNPRASAALKRGREILKRVTEGQSIEFKHNA' A
#
# COMPACT_ATOMS: atom_id res chain seq x y z
N MET A 1 12.37 13.26 4.27
CA MET A 1 11.73 12.23 5.11
C MET A 1 12.75 11.69 6.07
N ALA A 2 12.58 11.89 7.38
CA ALA A 2 13.47 11.30 8.38
C ALA A 2 12.61 10.45 9.31
N ILE A 3 12.41 9.19 8.92
CA ILE A 3 11.81 8.19 9.81
C ILE A 3 12.90 7.87 10.83
N LYS A 4 12.72 8.32 12.08
CA LYS A 4 13.59 7.92 13.18
C LYS A 4 13.02 6.63 13.75
N SER A 5 13.64 5.50 13.44
CA SER A 5 13.34 4.24 14.13
C SER A 5 14.15 4.19 15.42
N SER A 6 13.50 3.99 16.57
CA SER A 6 14.22 3.66 17.80
C SER A 6 14.75 2.22 17.73
N THR A 7 15.73 1.89 18.56
CA THR A 7 16.31 0.54 18.71
C THR A 7 15.27 -0.55 19.04
N PHE A 8 14.06 -0.15 19.45
CA PHE A 8 12.94 -1.04 19.78
C PHE A 8 11.83 -1.03 18.72
N GLY A 9 12.09 -0.55 17.51
CA GLY A 9 11.17 -0.66 16.36
C GLY A 9 9.94 0.25 16.42
N ARG A 10 9.90 1.23 17.32
CA ARG A 10 8.82 2.22 17.34
C ARG A 10 9.08 3.26 16.25
N VAL A 11 8.10 3.39 15.36
CA VAL A 11 8.04 4.48 14.38
C VAL A 11 7.32 5.64 15.05
N GLU A 12 8.06 6.70 15.35
CA GLU A 12 7.51 7.93 15.90
C GLU A 12 7.36 8.96 14.78
N LEU A 13 6.13 9.40 14.56
CA LEU A 13 5.84 10.49 13.63
C LEU A 13 6.17 11.81 14.34
N ASN A 14 6.91 12.69 13.68
CA ASN A 14 7.07 14.06 14.16
C ASN A 14 5.72 14.82 14.07
N GLY A 15 5.56 15.94 14.78
CA GLY A 15 4.28 16.66 14.86
C GLY A 15 3.63 16.94 13.49
N SER A 16 4.39 17.46 12.53
CA SER A 16 3.88 17.75 11.17
C SER A 16 3.51 16.51 10.36
N ASP A 17 4.14 15.37 10.64
CA ASP A 17 3.85 14.09 9.97
C ASP A 17 2.65 13.39 10.64
N ALA A 18 2.48 13.57 11.95
CA ALA A 18 1.30 13.11 12.68
C ALA A 18 0.03 13.84 12.18
N ASP A 19 0.10 15.16 11.97
CA ASP A 19 -1.01 15.95 11.43
C ASP A 19 -1.41 15.49 10.03
N LYS A 20 -0.43 15.26 9.14
CA LYS A 20 -0.68 14.72 7.80
C LYS A 20 -1.27 13.31 7.85
N PHE A 21 -0.81 12.48 8.77
CA PHE A 21 -1.34 11.14 8.95
C PHE A 21 -2.82 11.20 9.37
N LEU A 22 -3.16 12.02 10.37
CA LEU A 22 -4.54 12.23 10.81
C LEU A 22 -5.43 12.78 9.69
N GLN A 23 -4.92 13.72 8.90
CA GLN A 23 -5.64 14.24 7.74
C GLN A 23 -5.92 13.15 6.69
N ILE A 24 -4.94 12.31 6.38
CA ILE A 24 -5.13 11.19 5.43
C ILE A 24 -6.16 10.19 5.98
N MET A 25 -6.11 9.88 7.27
CA MET A 25 -7.03 8.94 7.92
C MET A 25 -8.48 9.45 7.94
N ASN A 26 -8.67 10.75 8.15
CA ASN A 26 -10.00 11.34 8.33
C ASN A 26 -10.63 11.84 7.03
N GLU A 27 -9.84 12.34 6.08
CA GLU A 27 -10.35 13.12 4.94
C GLU A 27 -10.14 12.45 3.58
N ARG A 28 -9.17 11.53 3.42
CA ARG A 28 -8.80 11.06 2.08
C ARG A 28 -9.57 9.83 1.62
N LYS A 29 -10.19 9.99 0.44
CA LYS A 29 -10.62 8.88 -0.42
C LYS A 29 -9.44 7.98 -0.78
N SER A 30 -9.69 6.67 -0.87
CA SER A 30 -8.68 5.67 -1.28
C SER A 30 -7.96 6.11 -2.55
N ASN A 31 -6.63 6.01 -2.58
CA ASN A 31 -5.86 6.29 -3.79
C ASN A 31 -6.37 5.37 -4.93
N PRO A 32 -6.93 5.94 -6.03
CA PRO A 32 -7.52 5.14 -7.11
C PRO A 32 -6.53 4.15 -7.74
N ARG A 33 -5.24 4.50 -7.79
CA ARG A 33 -4.18 3.61 -8.29
C ARG A 33 -3.96 2.43 -7.35
N ALA A 34 -4.02 2.65 -6.04
CA ALA A 34 -3.92 1.59 -5.04
C ALA A 34 -5.13 0.64 -5.14
N SER A 35 -6.34 1.18 -5.28
CA SER A 35 -7.55 0.37 -5.49
C SER A 35 -7.47 -0.47 -6.76
N ALA A 36 -7.00 0.10 -7.87
CA ALA A 36 -6.78 -0.64 -9.12
C ALA A 36 -5.70 -1.72 -9.00
N ALA A 37 -4.63 -1.47 -8.25
CA ALA A 37 -3.61 -2.48 -7.97
C ALA A 37 -4.15 -3.63 -7.11
N LEU A 38 -4.93 -3.33 -6.06
CA LEU A 38 -5.57 -4.34 -5.22
C LEU A 38 -6.56 -5.21 -6.00
N LYS A 39 -7.35 -4.59 -6.89
CA LYS A 39 -8.27 -5.32 -7.76
C LYS A 39 -7.51 -6.33 -8.64
N ARG A 40 -6.45 -5.88 -9.33
CA ARG A 40 -5.59 -6.76 -10.14
C ARG A 40 -5.00 -7.90 -9.31
N GLY A 41 -4.49 -7.59 -8.11
CA GLY A 41 -3.95 -8.60 -7.20
C GLY A 41 -4.98 -9.67 -6.80
N ARG A 42 -6.23 -9.28 -6.51
CA ARG A 42 -7.32 -10.22 -6.20
C ARG A 42 -7.68 -11.10 -7.39
N GLU A 43 -7.69 -10.55 -8.60
CA GLU A 43 -7.95 -11.31 -9.83
C GLU A 43 -6.84 -12.33 -10.10
N ILE A 44 -5.58 -11.93 -9.93
CA ILE A 44 -4.42 -12.81 -10.01
C ILE A 44 -4.53 -13.93 -8.98
N LEU A 45 -4.78 -13.59 -7.71
CA LEU A 45 -4.91 -14.57 -6.64
C LEU A 45 -6.00 -15.60 -6.96
N LYS A 46 -7.17 -15.15 -7.41
CA LYS A 46 -8.28 -16.04 -7.81
C LYS A 46 -7.85 -17.03 -8.89
N ARG A 47 -7.17 -16.56 -9.94
CA ARG A 47 -6.67 -17.40 -11.03
C ARG A 47 -5.65 -18.43 -10.54
N VAL A 48 -4.73 -18.04 -9.66
CA VAL A 48 -3.76 -18.97 -9.05
C VAL A 48 -4.48 -20.02 -8.21
N THR A 49 -5.45 -19.64 -7.38
CA THR A 49 -6.22 -20.58 -6.56
C THR A 49 -7.04 -21.56 -7.39
N GLU A 50 -7.45 -21.16 -8.60
CA GLU A 50 -8.15 -22.02 -9.57
C GLU A 50 -7.18 -22.86 -10.42
N GLY A 51 -5.87 -22.83 -10.13
CA GLY A 51 -4.84 -23.63 -10.82
C GLY A 51 -4.41 -23.08 -12.18
N GLN A 52 -4.76 -21.83 -12.51
CA GLN A 52 -4.40 -21.21 -13.78
C GLN A 52 -3.00 -20.59 -13.72
N SER A 53 -2.22 -20.74 -14.80
CA SER A 53 -0.93 -20.07 -14.96
C SER A 53 -1.10 -18.60 -15.32
N ILE A 54 -0.27 -17.74 -14.73
CA ILE A 54 -0.28 -16.29 -14.99
C ILE A 54 1.03 -15.88 -15.65
N GLU A 55 0.93 -15.33 -16.85
CA GLU A 55 2.06 -14.74 -17.56
C GLU A 55 2.15 -13.24 -17.26
N PHE A 56 3.26 -12.82 -16.66
CA PHE A 56 3.55 -11.40 -16.44
C PHE A 56 4.30 -10.87 -17.65
N LYS A 57 3.68 -9.99 -18.43
CA LYS A 57 4.37 -9.25 -19.49
C LYS A 57 5.23 -8.16 -18.87
N HIS A 58 6.54 -8.32 -18.94
CA HIS A 58 7.51 -7.30 -18.55
C HIS A 58 7.61 -6.30 -19.72
N ASN A 59 6.98 -5.15 -19.59
CA ASN A 59 7.28 -4.03 -20.48
C ASN A 59 8.47 -3.29 -19.86
N ALA A 60 9.64 -3.46 -20.50
CA ALA A 60 10.85 -2.69 -20.21
C ALA A 60 10.67 -1.22 -20.62
#